data_AF-A0A7C1ZIA9-F1
#
_entry.id   AF-A0A7C1ZIA9-F1
#
_cell.length_a   1.000
_cell.length_b   1.000
_cell.length_c   1.000
_cell.angle_alpha   90.00
_cell.angle_beta   90.00
_cell.angle_gamma   90.00
#
_symmetry.space_group_name_H-M   'P 1'
#
loop_
_entity.id
_entity.type
_entity.pdbx_description
1 polymer ?
#
loop_
_entity_poly.entity_id
_entity_poly.type
_entity_poly.pdbx_seq_one_letter_code
_entity_poly.pdbx_strand_id
1 'polypeptide(L)' 'MNGKTTKYRKYKGHGSGTITVPIAIAKALNWGDGDEIHILFEAKGNKKGIFLFKKEGKS' A
#
# COMPACT_ATOMS: atom_id res chain seq x y z
N MET A 1 -19.63 0.44 -0.85
CA MET A 1 -18.17 0.15 -0.86
C MET A 1 -17.95 -1.22 -1.48
N ASN A 2 -17.53 -1.30 -2.75
CA ASN A 2 -17.19 -2.55 -3.43
C ASN A 2 -15.74 -2.97 -3.13
N GLY A 3 -15.42 -3.20 -1.85
CA GLY A 3 -14.10 -3.68 -1.44
C GLY A 3 -14.05 -5.20 -1.46
N LYS A 4 -13.22 -5.80 -2.31
CA LYS A 4 -12.94 -7.24 -2.24
C LYS A 4 -12.24 -7.52 -0.90
N THR A 5 -12.87 -8.30 -0.02
CA THR A 5 -12.25 -8.75 1.23
C THR A 5 -11.17 -9.78 0.89
N THR A 6 -9.93 -9.54 1.33
CA THR A 6 -8.83 -10.50 1.21
C THR A 6 -8.35 -10.94 2.59
N LYS A 7 -7.77 -12.13 2.68
CA LYS A 7 -7.19 -12.65 3.94
C LYS A 7 -5.70 -12.34 3.95
N TYR A 8 -5.21 -11.82 5.07
CA TYR A 8 -3.77 -11.73 5.32
C TYR A 8 -3.15 -13.13 5.32
N ARG A 9 -2.05 -13.31 4.59
CA ARG A 9 -1.25 -14.54 4.57
C ARG A 9 0.16 -14.19 5.05
N LYS A 10 0.52 -14.70 6.22
CA LYS A 10 1.90 -14.62 6.73
C LYS A 10 2.73 -15.73 6.09
N TYR A 11 3.76 -15.37 5.32
CA TYR A 11 4.74 -16.34 4.83
C TYR A 11 5.65 -16.77 5.98
N LYS A 12 5.98 -18.07 6.06
CA LYS A 12 6.66 -18.69 7.21
C LYS A 12 8.18 -18.42 7.29
N GLY A 13 8.78 -17.74 6.31
CA GLY A 13 10.21 -17.40 6.31
C GLY A 13 10.53 -16.09 7.03
N HIS A 14 11.81 -15.89 7.37
CA HIS A 14 12.34 -14.53 7.59
C HIS A 14 12.35 -13.81 6.24
N GLY A 15 11.67 -12.67 6.09
CA GLY A 15 11.71 -11.97 4.82
C GLY A 15 10.80 -10.74 4.71
N SER A 16 11.26 -9.80 3.89
CA SER A 16 10.45 -8.76 3.27
C SER A 16 9.29 -9.39 2.49
N GLY A 17 8.12 -8.72 2.50
CA GLY A 17 6.95 -9.12 1.74
C GLY A 17 6.56 -8.04 0.74
N THR A 18 6.09 -8.44 -0.44
CA THR A 18 5.61 -7.51 -1.47
C THR A 18 4.11 -7.28 -1.31
N ILE A 19 3.67 -6.02 -1.36
CA ILE A 19 2.25 -5.66 -1.47
C ILE A 19 1.94 -5.47 -2.95
N THR A 20 1.17 -6.38 -3.54
CA THR A 20 0.71 -6.23 -4.93
C THR A 20 -0.43 -5.21 -4.98
N VAL A 21 -0.24 -4.14 -5.75
CA VAL A 21 -1.28 -3.12 -5.99
C VAL A 21 -1.84 -3.32 -7.40
N PRO A 22 -3.17 -3.46 -7.56
CA PRO A 22 -3.80 -3.54 -8.87
C PRO A 22 -3.42 -2.36 -9.77
N ILE A 23 -3.13 -2.64 -11.04
CA ILE A 23 -2.67 -1.62 -11.99
C ILE A 23 -3.61 -0.42 -12.12
N ALA A 24 -4.93 -0.63 -11.97
CA ALA A 24 -5.92 0.45 -11.99
C ALA A 24 -5.76 1.41 -10.80
N ILE A 25 -5.40 0.90 -9.62
CA ILE A 25 -5.15 1.70 -8.42
C ILE A 25 -3.82 2.47 -8.58
N ALA A 26 -2.77 1.79 -9.04
CA ALA A 26 -1.47 2.44 -9.29
C ALA A 26 -1.62 3.61 -10.28
N LYS A 27 -2.36 3.41 -11.39
CA LYS A 27 -2.67 4.48 -12.35
C LYS A 27 -3.46 5.64 -11.72
N ALA A 28 -4.48 5.33 -10.92
CA ALA A 28 -5.29 6.36 -10.25
C ALA A 28 -4.48 7.20 -9.24
N LEU A 29 -3.44 6.61 -8.65
CA LEU A 29 -2.53 7.28 -7.71
C LEU A 29 -1.29 7.88 -8.39
N ASN A 30 -1.21 7.83 -9.73
CA ASN A 30 -0.05 8.27 -10.53
C ASN A 30 1.28 7.62 -10.10
N TRP A 31 1.23 6.31 -9.84
CA TRP A 31 2.42 5.51 -9.55
C TRP A 31 2.92 4.85 -10.82
N GLY A 32 4.20 5.06 -11.10
CA GLY A 32 4.99 4.40 -12.13
C GLY A 32 5.88 3.32 -11.56
N ASP A 33 6.50 2.56 -12.47
CA ASP A 33 7.53 1.59 -12.09
C ASP A 33 8.76 2.31 -11.53
N GLY A 34 9.32 1.79 -10.44
CA GLY A 34 10.47 2.39 -9.74
C GLY A 34 10.15 3.60 -8.86
N ASP A 35 8.89 4.05 -8.78
CA ASP A 35 8.52 5.13 -7.85
C ASP A 35 8.76 4.73 -6.39
N GLU A 36 9.31 5.66 -5.60
CA GLU A 36 9.44 5.47 -4.15
C GLU A 36 8.08 5.66 -3.47
N ILE A 37 7.54 4.56 -2.95
CA ILE A 37 6.27 4.54 -2.22
C ILE A 37 6.55 4.43 -0.72
N HIS A 38 6.20 5.48 0.01
CA HIS A 38 6.29 5.50 1.46
C HIS A 38 5.12 4.78 2.11
N ILE A 39 5.42 4.19 3.28
CA ILE A 39 4.50 3.40 4.07
C ILE A 39 4.36 4.07 5.44
N LEU A 40 3.15 4.48 5.80
CA LEU A 40 2.85 5.01 7.12
C LEU A 40 1.84 4.11 7.84
N PHE A 41 2.11 3.80 9.11
CA PHE A 41 1.16 3.10 9.97
C PHE A 41 0.28 4.14 10.67
N GLU A 42 -1.02 4.10 10.39
CA GLU A 42 -1.99 5.00 11.01
C GLU A 42 -3.16 4.25 11.63
N ALA A 43 -3.72 4.82 12.69
CA ALA A 43 -5.01 4.42 13.24
C ALA A 43 -6.07 5.45 12.86
N LYS A 44 -7.18 4.99 12.26
CA LYS A 44 -8.36 5.83 11.97
C LYS A 44 -9.57 5.23 12.70
N GLY A 45 -9.91 5.85 13.83
CA GLY A 45 -10.88 5.30 14.78
C GLY A 45 -10.41 3.94 15.31
N ASN A 46 -11.29 2.93 15.27
CA ASN A 46 -10.99 1.58 15.75
C ASN A 46 -10.26 0.71 14.72
N LYS A 47 -9.78 1.30 13.62
CA LYS A 47 -9.08 0.59 12.54
C LYS A 47 -7.63 1.01 12.53
N LYS A 48 -6.73 0.03 12.47
CA LYS A 48 -5.31 0.25 12.18
C LYS A 48 -5.08 -0.13 10.73
N GLY A 49 -4.34 0.69 10.02
CA GLY A 49 -4.11 0.52 8.60
C GLY A 49 -2.73 0.99 8.18
N ILE A 50 -2.42 0.67 6.94
CA ILE A 50 -1.25 1.18 6.24
C ILE A 50 -1.74 2.21 5.24
N PHE A 51 -1.12 3.38 5.24
CA PHE A 51 -1.31 4.40 4.24
C PHE A 51 -0.11 4.41 3.30
N LEU A 52 -0.37 4.25 2.00
CA LEU A 52 0.66 4.17 0.96
C LEU A 52 0.67 5.47 0.15
N PHE A 53 1.86 6.06 0.13
CA PHE A 53 2.24 7.38 -0.34
C PHE A 53 3.25 7.54 -1.47
N LYS A 54 2.97 8.21 -2.59
CA LYS A 54 4.09 8.77 -3.38
C LYS A 54 4.51 10.08 -2.73
N LYS A 55 5.79 10.24 -2.38
CA LYS A 55 6.29 11.52 -1.90
C LYS A 55 6.43 12.45 -3.08
N GLU A 56 5.63 13.51 -3.09
CA GLU A 56 5.84 14.61 -4.01
C GLU A 56 7.12 15.33 -3.56
N GLY A 57 8.10 15.43 -4.46
CA GLY A 57 9.27 16.25 -4.19
C GLY A 57 8.82 17.67 -3.85
N LYS A 58 9.42 18.27 -2.82
CA LYS A 58 9.26 19.71 -2.58
C LYS A 58 9.75 20.42 -3.85
N SER A 59 8.84 20.97 -4.65
CA SER A 59 9.20 22.08 -5.53
C SER A 59 9.58 23.29 -4.68
#